data_AF-A0AAD7AAC4-F1
#
_entry.id   AF-A0AAD7AAC4-F1
#
_cell.length_a   1.000
_cell.length_b   1.000
_cell.length_c   1.000
_cell.angle_alpha   90.00
_cell.angle_beta   90.00
_cell.angle_gamma   90.00
#
_symmetry.space_group_name_H-M   'P 1'
#
loop_
_entity.id
_entity.type
_entity.pdbx_description
1 polymer ?
#
loop_
_entity_poly.entity_id
_entity_poly.type
_entity_poly.pdbx_seq_one_letter_code
_entity_poly.pdbx_strand_id
1 'polypeptide(L)'
;FFYCKRFPVKYFLILSASPAMNGHMLVRQVAWAAFGANGLVQGNYDENKYNKASDVLFTKHARECLSLLPEDSFSIANLASKH
;
A
#
# COMPACT_ATOMS: atom_id res chain seq x y z
N PHE A 1 -21.91 -7.37 -11.41
CA PHE A 1 -20.90 -6.37 -11.79
C PHE A 1 -20.62 -5.50 -10.57
N PHE A 2 -19.57 -5.78 -9.81
CA PHE A 2 -19.20 -4.95 -8.65
C PHE A 2 -18.38 -3.75 -9.13
N TYR A 3 -19.05 -2.60 -9.25
CA TYR A 3 -18.37 -1.33 -9.45
C TYR A 3 -17.69 -0.98 -8.12
N CYS A 4 -16.39 -1.27 -8.00
CA CYS A 4 -15.57 -0.73 -6.93
C CYS A 4 -15.77 0.78 -6.92
N LYS A 5 -16.50 1.31 -5.95
CA LYS A 5 -16.67 2.74 -5.73
C LYS A 5 -15.28 3.30 -5.46
N ARG A 6 -14.59 3.76 -6.51
CA ARG A 6 -13.34 4.51 -6.39
C ARG A 6 -13.63 5.64 -5.42
N PHE A 7 -12.99 5.62 -4.25
CA PHE A 7 -13.02 6.74 -3.32
C PHE A 7 -12.75 8.02 -4.14
N PRO A 8 -13.60 9.07 -4.05
CA PRO A 8 -13.49 10.26 -4.88
C PRO A 8 -12.31 11.17 -4.46
N VAL A 9 -11.31 10.60 -3.80
CA VAL A 9 -10.12 11.33 -3.37
C VAL A 9 -9.08 11.19 -4.46
N LYS A 10 -9.05 12.17 -5.36
CA LYS A 10 -8.08 12.21 -6.47
C LYS A 10 -6.64 12.46 -5.96
N TYR A 11 -6.50 13.10 -4.80
CA TYR A 11 -5.20 13.47 -4.21
C TYR A 11 -5.25 13.46 -2.68
N PHE A 12 -4.16 13.01 -2.07
CA PHE A 12 -3.86 13.24 -0.65
C PHE A 12 -2.81 14.35 -0.56
N LEU A 13 -3.09 15.38 0.23
CA LEU A 13 -2.12 16.44 0.51
C LEU A 13 -1.45 16.14 1.85
N ILE A 14 -0.13 15.97 1.82
CA ILE A 14 0.68 15.78 3.02
C ILE A 14 1.53 17.03 3.21
N LEU A 15 1.33 17.73 4.32
CA LEU A 15 2.03 18.98 4.65
C LEU A 15 3.01 18.77 5.79
N SER A 16 4.14 19.46 5.72
CA SER A 16 5.12 19.54 6.82
C SER A 16 4.96 20.88 7.54
N ALA A 17 4.98 20.86 8.87
CA ALA A 17 5.10 22.08 9.67
C ALA A 17 6.51 22.70 9.61
N SER A 18 7.51 21.90 9.21
CA SER A 18 8.88 22.38 9.00
C SER A 18 9.11 22.77 7.54
N PRO A 19 9.58 23.99 7.26
CA PRO A 19 9.72 24.53 5.90
C PRO A 19 10.82 23.86 5.08
N ALA A 20 11.77 23.16 5.71
CA ALA A 20 12.91 22.53 5.05
C ALA A 20 12.84 20.99 5.02
N MET A 21 11.68 20.40 5.33
CA MET A 21 11.58 18.94 5.40
C MET A 21 11.53 18.32 4.00
N ASN A 22 12.40 17.35 3.75
CA ASN A 22 12.41 16.59 2.51
C ASN A 22 11.09 15.79 2.38
N GLY A 23 10.44 15.88 1.22
CA GLY A 23 9.18 15.19 0.93
C GLY A 23 9.25 13.68 1.13
N HIS A 24 10.37 13.03 0.82
CA HIS A 24 10.55 11.59 1.07
C HIS A 24 10.52 11.25 2.56
N MET A 25 11.14 12.11 3.39
CA MET A 25 11.12 11.92 4.85
C MET A 25 9.71 12.12 5.40
N LEU A 26 8.98 13.10 4.88
CA LEU A 26 7.59 13.37 5.26
C LEU A 26 6.67 12.18 4.92
N VAL A 27 6.74 11.66 3.70
CA VAL A 27 5.97 10.48 3.29
C VAL A 27 6.27 9.28 4.17
N ARG A 28 7.55 9.05 4.49
CA ARG A 28 7.98 7.96 5.35
C ARG A 28 7.47 8.10 6.79
N GLN A 29 7.48 9.31 7.36
CA GLN A 29 6.93 9.56 8.69
C GLN A 29 5.42 9.32 8.73
N VAL A 30 4.70 9.77 7.70
CA VAL A 30 3.26 9.50 7.58
C VAL A 30 2.98 8.01 7.44
N ALA A 31 3.74 7.29 6.60
CA ALA A 31 3.62 5.84 6.48
C ALA A 31 3.90 5.13 7.81
N TRP A 32 4.95 5.53 8.54
CA TRP A 32 5.26 4.99 9.86
C TRP A 32 4.13 5.22 10.88
N ALA A 33 3.55 6.41 10.91
CA ALA A 33 2.40 6.73 11.76
C ALA A 33 1.17 5.88 11.39
N ALA A 34 0.91 5.69 10.09
CA ALA A 34 -0.16 4.85 9.60
C ALA A 34 0.06 3.36 9.97
N PHE A 35 1.29 2.86 9.94
CA PHE A 35 1.61 1.52 10.41
C PHE A 35 1.36 1.37 11.91
N GLY A 36 1.69 2.39 12.71
CA GLY A 36 1.42 2.41 14.15
C GLY A 36 -0.08 2.38 14.45
N ALA A 37 -0.87 3.20 13.74
CA ALA A 37 -2.33 3.21 13.87
C ALA A 37 -2.99 1.87 13.48
N ASN A 38 -2.38 1.13 12.55
CA ASN A 38 -2.81 -0.22 12.17
C ASN A 38 -2.23 -1.33 13.07
N GLY A 39 -1.48 -1.00 14.12
CA GLY A 39 -0.90 -1.97 15.05
C GLY A 39 0.28 -2.79 14.48
N LEU A 40 0.85 -2.38 13.34
CA LEU A 40 1.93 -3.11 12.68
C LEU A 40 3.32 -2.78 13.25
N VAL A 41 3.48 -1.58 13.82
CA VAL A 41 4.74 -1.12 14.40
C VAL A 41 4.48 -0.39 15.71
N GLN A 42 5.49 -0.35 16.58
CA GLN A 42 5.48 0.43 17.81
C GLN A 42 6.86 1.05 18.08
N GLY A 43 6.83 2.22 18.73
CA GLY A 43 8.01 2.96 19.15
C GLY A 43 8.68 3.75 18.03
N ASN A 44 9.98 3.99 18.21
CA ASN A 44 10.79 4.79 17.28
C ASN A 44 10.93 4.10 15.93
N TYR A 45 11.07 4.94 14.89
CA TYR A 45 11.33 4.50 13.53
C TYR A 45 12.55 3.59 13.47
N ASP A 46 12.38 2.45 12.83
CA ASP A 46 13.43 1.50 12.50
C ASP A 46 13.19 1.00 11.08
N GLU A 47 14.23 0.97 10.26
CA GLU A 47 14.12 0.64 8.84
C GLU A 47 13.69 -0.82 8.62
N ASN A 48 14.16 -1.75 9.44
CA ASN A 48 13.77 -3.16 9.34
C ASN A 48 12.30 -3.35 9.72
N LYS A 49 11.83 -2.69 10.77
CA LYS A 49 10.40 -2.69 11.15
C LYS A 49 9.53 -2.07 10.06
N TYR A 50 10.01 -0.99 9.43
CA TYR A 50 9.30 -0.33 8.34
C TYR A 50 9.12 -1.28 7.15
N ASN A 51 10.19 -1.91 6.70
CA ASN A 51 10.16 -2.84 5.57
C ASN A 51 9.20 -4.01 5.83
N LYS A 52 9.27 -4.61 7.03
CA LYS A 52 8.35 -5.70 7.42
C LYS A 52 6.88 -5.25 7.42
N ALA A 53 6.58 -4.10 7.99
CA ALA A 53 5.21 -3.58 8.03
C ALA A 53 4.68 -3.23 6.63
N SER A 54 5.55 -2.69 5.77
CA SER A 54 5.25 -2.43 4.37
C SER A 54 4.93 -3.72 3.61
N ASP A 55 5.74 -4.75 3.76
CA ASP A 55 5.53 -6.06 3.11
C ASP A 55 4.20 -6.69 3.54
N VAL A 56 3.83 -6.58 4.81
CA VAL A 56 2.55 -7.09 5.33
C VAL A 56 1.37 -6.41 4.64
N LEU A 57 1.39 -5.08 4.52
CA LEU A 57 0.32 -4.33 3.85
C LEU A 57 0.28 -4.59 2.35
N PHE A 58 1.45 -4.63 1.70
CA PHE A 58 1.54 -4.92 0.28
C PHE A 58 1.00 -6.33 -0.02
N THR A 59 1.39 -7.33 0.78
CA THR A 59 0.90 -8.70 0.64
C THR A 59 -0.61 -8.78 0.87
N LYS A 60 -1.12 -8.08 1.89
CA LYS A 60 -2.56 -8.03 2.17
C LYS A 60 -3.33 -7.43 0.98
N HIS A 61 -2.88 -6.27 0.49
CA HIS A 61 -3.51 -5.61 -0.64
C HIS A 61 -3.41 -6.44 -1.93
N ALA A 62 -2.27 -7.08 -2.19
CA ALA A 62 -2.10 -7.98 -3.31
C ALA A 62 -3.10 -9.15 -3.24
N ARG A 63 -3.26 -9.77 -2.06
CA ARG A 63 -4.26 -10.84 -1.85
C ARG A 63 -5.69 -10.36 -2.08
N GLU A 64 -6.04 -9.16 -1.62
CA GLU A 64 -7.35 -8.56 -1.86
C GLU A 64 -7.58 -8.26 -3.35
N CYS A 65 -6.56 -7.76 -4.05
CA CYS A 65 -6.65 -7.53 -5.50
C CYS A 65 -6.79 -8.85 -6.26
N LEU A 66 -6.04 -9.89 -5.87
CA LEU A 66 -6.13 -11.21 -6.49
C LEU A 66 -7.46 -11.91 -6.20
N SER A 67 -8.07 -11.70 -5.03
CA SER A 67 -9.39 -12.27 -4.72
C SER A 67 -10.54 -11.61 -5.47
N LEU A 68 -10.32 -10.42 -6.04
CA LEU A 68 -11.27 -9.71 -6.90
C LEU A 68 -11.15 -10.11 -8.38
N LEU A 69 -10.14 -10.89 -8.75
CA LEU A 69 -9.99 -11.39 -10.11
C LEU A 69 -10.98 -12.55 -10.37
N PRO A 70 -11.67 -12.57 -11.53
CA PRO A 70 -12.47 -13.72 -11.93
C PRO A 70 -11.57 -14.97 -12.05
N GLU A 71 -12.06 -16.14 -11.65
CA GLU A 71 -11.30 -17.41 -11.71
C GLU A 71 -10.70 -17.68 -13.10
N ASP A 72 -11.38 -17.24 -14.16
CA ASP A 72 -10.95 -17.39 -15.56
C ASP A 72 -9.74 -16.52 -15.96
N SER A 73 -9.41 -15.47 -15.20
CA SER A 73 -8.34 -14.53 -15.58
C SER A 73 -6.93 -15.13 -15.48
N PHE A 74 -6.73 -16.13 -14.61
CA PHE A 74 -5.48 -16.89 -14.54
C PHE A 74 -5.30 -17.88 -15.70
N SER A 75 -6.38 -18.28 -16.36
CA SER A 75 -6.32 -19.18 -17.53
C SER A 75 -5.79 -18.45 -18.77
N ILE A 76 -6.18 -17.19 -18.96
CA ILE A 76 -5.78 -16.35 -20.12
C ILE A 76 -4.30 -15.97 -20.05
N ALA A 77 -3.78 -15.66 -18.86
CA ALA A 77 -2.36 -15.34 -18.68
C ALA A 77 -1.44 -16.55 -18.98
N ASN A 78 -1.88 -17.77 -18.66
CA ASN A 78 -1.12 -18.99 -18.96
C ASN A 78 -1.22 -19.41 -20.45
N LEU A 79 -2.31 -19.06 -21.14
CA LEU A 79 -2.44 -19.25 -22.59
C LEU A 79 -1.57 -18.26 -23.38
N ALA A 80 -1.45 -17.01 -22.92
CA ALA A 80 -0.62 -15.98 -23.55
C ALA A 80 0.90 -16.22 -23.40
N SER A 81 1.31 -17.05 -22.43
CA SER A 81 2.70 -17.44 -22.18
C SER A 81 3.17 -18.63 -23.07
N LYS A 82 2.24 -19.27 -23.80
CA LYS A 82 2.51 -20.47 -24.62
C LYS A 82 2.63 -20.20 -26.13
N HIS A 83 2.66 -18.95 -26.56
CA HIS A 83 2.91 -18.53 -27.94
C HIS A 83 4.08 -17.55 -28.02
#